data_AF-A0A0S8CZX5-F1
#
_entry.id   AF-A0A0S8CZX5-F1
#
_cell.length_a   1.000
_cell.length_b   1.000
_cell.length_c   1.000
_cell.angle_alpha   90.00
_cell.angle_beta   90.00
_cell.angle_gamma   90.00
#
_symmetry.space_group_name_H-M   'P 1'
#
loop_
_entity.id
_entity.type
_entity.pdbx_description
1 polymer ?
#
loop_
_entity_poly.entity_id
_entity_poly.type
_entity_poly.pdbx_seq_one_letter_code
_entity_poly.pdbx_strand_id
1 'polypeptide(L)'
;MKKKLPPLKPPSRTGLPRVALIIDDLGPNRKLAQAVLKLEAPLTLSILPQETYSVWIAEEGHKAGHDIIAHIPAEATKSMKLGKGGLFTWMTDKEIKTTLEKDLASVPHIKGVSTHMGSAFTTDTRAMKVFLNEIKLQGLFFLDSYTTAESIGLKTAKEMGIKTDRRHVFLDNSNKPAMIKAEWERLIKLANEQGYAIAIAHPRKNSLAFLSCL
;
A
#
# COMPACT_ATOMS: atom_id res chain seq x y z
N MET A 1 -48.65 -14.15 15.84
CA MET A 1 -47.86 -12.99 15.37
C MET A 1 -46.41 -13.17 15.81
N LYS A 2 -45.47 -13.40 14.89
CA LYS A 2 -44.03 -13.53 15.23
C LYS A 2 -43.46 -12.12 15.46
N LYS A 3 -43.15 -11.77 16.71
CA LYS A 3 -42.43 -10.53 17.03
C LYS A 3 -41.05 -10.59 16.35
N LYS A 4 -40.80 -9.70 15.39
CA LYS A 4 -39.46 -9.48 14.84
C LYS A 4 -38.59 -8.94 15.98
N LEU A 5 -37.53 -9.68 16.31
CA LEU A 5 -36.49 -9.20 17.20
C LEU A 5 -35.86 -7.94 16.60
N PRO A 6 -35.58 -6.91 17.41
CA PRO A 6 -34.88 -5.73 16.94
C PRO A 6 -33.49 -6.11 16.43
N PRO A 7 -32.97 -5.42 15.39
CA PRO A 7 -31.63 -5.67 14.89
C PRO A 7 -30.62 -5.43 16.02
N LEU A 8 -29.74 -6.41 16.22
CA LEU A 8 -28.65 -6.33 17.19
C LEU A 8 -27.79 -5.11 16.84
N LYS A 9 -27.67 -4.16 17.77
CA LYS A 9 -26.68 -3.08 17.64
C LYS A 9 -25.30 -3.72 17.51
N PRO A 10 -24.48 -3.31 16.53
CA PRO A 10 -23.11 -3.79 16.45
C PRO A 10 -22.39 -3.47 17.78
N PRO A 11 -21.53 -4.37 18.26
CA PRO A 11 -20.83 -4.18 19.53
C PRO A 11 -20.10 -2.83 19.53
N SER A 12 -20.23 -2.10 20.64
CA SER A 12 -19.54 -0.85 20.89
C SER A 12 -18.03 -1.09 20.77
N ARG A 13 -17.41 -0.53 19.73
CA ARG A 13 -15.96 -0.61 19.53
C ARG A 13 -15.30 0.26 20.60
N THR A 14 -14.64 -0.36 21.58
CA THR A 14 -13.93 0.35 22.63
C THR A 14 -12.59 0.85 22.09
N GLY A 15 -12.49 2.14 21.79
CA GLY A 15 -11.26 2.82 21.34
C GLY A 15 -11.53 3.84 20.24
N LEU A 16 -10.63 4.83 20.10
CA LEU A 16 -10.68 5.76 18.97
C LEU A 16 -10.44 4.98 17.66
N PRO A 17 -11.13 5.35 16.56
CA PRO A 17 -10.84 4.82 15.23
C PRO A 17 -9.37 5.04 14.83
N ARG A 18 -8.83 4.11 14.05
CA ARG A 18 -7.42 4.13 13.65
C ARG A 18 -7.25 4.49 12.18
N VAL A 19 -6.22 5.25 11.86
CA VAL A 19 -5.83 5.55 10.48
C VAL A 19 -4.42 5.02 10.26
N ALA A 20 -4.22 4.29 9.17
CA ALA A 20 -2.90 4.00 8.64
C ALA A 20 -2.65 4.88 7.40
N LEU A 21 -1.50 5.55 7.37
CA LEU A 21 -1.08 6.40 6.26
C LEU A 21 0.18 5.84 5.62
N ILE A 22 0.04 5.46 4.35
CA ILE A 22 1.11 4.92 3.53
C ILE A 22 1.57 6.01 2.56
N ILE A 23 2.88 6.20 2.44
CA ILE A 23 3.49 7.08 1.43
C ILE A 23 4.18 6.21 0.37
N ASP A 24 3.57 6.14 -0.82
CA ASP A 24 4.04 5.42 -2.01
C ASP A 24 5.09 6.21 -2.81
N ASP A 25 5.70 5.55 -3.79
CA ASP A 25 6.68 6.09 -4.75
C ASP A 25 7.95 6.69 -4.12
N LEU A 26 8.35 6.18 -2.95
CA LEU A 26 9.66 6.45 -2.38
C LEU A 26 10.74 5.63 -3.10
N GLY A 27 11.97 6.14 -3.18
CA GLY A 27 13.10 5.44 -3.81
C GLY A 27 13.92 6.34 -4.73
N PRO A 28 13.33 6.95 -5.77
CA PRO A 28 14.11 7.70 -6.77
C PRO A 28 14.62 9.07 -6.29
N ASN A 29 13.91 9.73 -5.36
CA ASN A 29 14.14 11.14 -5.02
C ASN A 29 14.43 11.34 -3.53
N ARG A 30 15.72 11.55 -3.19
CA ARG A 30 16.17 11.78 -1.81
C ARG A 30 15.54 13.01 -1.15
N LYS A 31 15.35 14.11 -1.89
CA LYS A 31 14.79 15.35 -1.33
C LYS A 31 13.34 15.17 -0.91
N LEU A 32 12.56 14.44 -1.72
CA LEU A 32 11.17 14.10 -1.39
C LEU A 32 11.12 13.14 -0.20
N ALA A 33 11.98 12.13 -0.16
CA ALA A 33 12.05 11.21 0.98
C ALA A 33 12.43 11.93 2.28
N GLN A 34 13.39 12.86 2.24
CA GLN A 34 13.73 13.71 3.39
C GLN A 34 12.57 14.57 3.86
N ALA A 35 11.70 15.03 2.95
CA ALA A 35 10.51 15.79 3.33
C ALA A 35 9.48 14.89 4.03
N VAL A 36 9.32 13.64 3.59
CA VAL A 36 8.46 12.64 4.24
C VAL A 36 8.98 12.28 5.63
N LEU A 37 10.28 12.03 5.77
CA LEU A 37 10.91 11.69 7.06
C LEU A 37 10.86 12.82 8.10
N LYS A 38 10.52 14.04 7.69
CA LYS A 38 10.31 15.20 8.59
C LYS A 38 8.87 15.33 9.07
N LEU A 39 7.94 14.54 8.56
CA LEU A 39 6.56 14.57 9.01
C LEU A 39 6.49 13.96 10.42
N GLU A 40 5.91 14.69 11.36
CA GLU A 40 5.75 14.26 12.76
C GLU A 40 4.53 13.34 12.93
N ALA A 41 4.49 12.25 12.16
CA ALA A 41 3.41 11.27 12.20
C ALA A 41 3.94 9.84 12.04
N PRO A 42 3.29 8.82 12.63
CA PRO A 42 3.60 7.43 12.33
C PRO A 42 3.14 7.11 10.90
N LEU A 43 4.11 6.85 10.02
CA LEU A 43 3.89 6.52 8.62
C LEU A 43 4.31 5.08 8.32
N THR A 44 3.71 4.54 7.26
CA THR A 44 4.29 3.40 6.53
C THR A 44 4.94 3.93 5.25
N LEU A 45 6.23 3.67 5.09
CA LEU A 45 7.01 4.04 3.91
C LEU A 45 6.97 2.90 2.90
N SER A 46 6.41 3.16 1.73
CA SER A 46 6.26 2.19 0.65
C SER A 46 7.27 2.51 -0.45
N ILE A 47 8.30 1.68 -0.52
CA ILE A 47 9.56 1.99 -1.21
C ILE A 47 9.68 1.14 -2.47
N LEU A 48 9.83 1.81 -3.61
CA LEU A 48 10.13 1.15 -4.88
C LEU A 48 11.46 0.41 -4.76
N PRO A 49 11.53 -0.88 -5.13
CA PRO A 49 12.74 -1.68 -5.05
C PRO A 49 13.78 -1.20 -6.08
N GLN A 50 15.05 -1.49 -5.80
CA GLN A 50 16.17 -1.26 -6.72
C GLN A 50 16.36 0.20 -7.20
N GLU A 51 15.73 1.18 -6.54
CA GLU A 51 15.91 2.60 -6.82
C GLU A 51 17.13 3.16 -6.09
N THR A 52 17.62 4.30 -6.59
CA THR A 52 18.90 4.90 -6.14
C THR A 52 18.98 5.10 -4.62
N TYR A 53 17.86 5.42 -3.96
CA TYR A 53 17.83 5.67 -2.53
C TYR A 53 17.01 4.67 -1.73
N SER A 54 16.57 3.53 -2.29
CA SER A 54 15.68 2.58 -1.58
C SER A 54 16.25 2.12 -0.24
N VAL A 55 17.51 1.68 -0.23
CA VAL A 55 18.20 1.24 0.99
C VAL A 55 18.32 2.37 2.00
N TRP A 56 18.76 3.57 1.56
CA TRP A 56 18.90 4.71 2.45
C TRP A 56 17.57 5.12 3.09
N ILE A 57 16.48 5.14 2.30
CA ILE A 57 15.14 5.50 2.81
C ILE A 57 14.64 4.45 3.82
N ALA A 58 14.85 3.17 3.52
CA ALA A 58 14.43 2.08 4.41
C ALA A 58 15.17 2.14 5.76
N GLU A 59 16.49 2.35 5.74
CA GLU A 59 17.31 2.47 6.95
C GLU A 59 16.91 3.70 7.79
N GLU A 60 16.82 4.87 7.17
CA GLU A 60 16.49 6.10 7.90
C GLU A 60 15.04 6.09 8.39
N GLY A 61 14.11 5.55 7.60
CA GLY A 61 12.72 5.39 8.00
C GLY A 61 12.55 4.41 9.15
N HIS A 62 13.26 3.28 9.13
CA HIS A 62 13.25 2.31 10.21
C HIS A 62 13.81 2.92 11.51
N LYS A 63 14.93 3.64 11.43
CA LYS A 63 15.50 4.37 12.58
C LYS A 63 14.55 5.42 13.14
N ALA A 64 13.78 6.08 12.29
CA ALA A 64 12.74 7.04 12.68
C ALA A 64 11.47 6.39 13.25
N GLY A 65 11.39 5.04 13.30
CA GLY A 65 10.25 4.30 13.85
C GLY A 65 9.09 4.10 12.88
N HIS A 66 9.29 4.36 11.59
CA HIS A 66 8.29 4.10 10.56
C HIS A 66 8.24 2.62 10.18
N ASP A 67 7.08 2.16 9.72
CA ASP A 67 6.94 0.85 9.11
C ASP A 67 7.46 0.91 7.66
N ILE A 68 8.15 -0.14 7.21
CA ILE A 68 8.68 -0.23 5.85
C ILE A 68 7.95 -1.34 5.08
N ILE A 69 7.52 -1.06 3.85
CA ILE A 69 7.00 -2.05 2.91
C ILE A 69 7.66 -1.89 1.54
N ALA A 70 7.80 -2.97 0.78
CA ALA A 70 8.26 -2.90 -0.61
C ALA A 70 7.10 -2.59 -1.55
N HIS A 71 7.27 -1.59 -2.42
CA HIS A 71 6.28 -1.15 -3.39
C HIS A 71 6.59 -1.76 -4.77
N ILE A 72 6.06 -2.95 -5.04
CA ILE A 72 6.51 -3.78 -6.17
C ILE A 72 5.92 -3.27 -7.50
N PRO A 73 6.74 -2.91 -8.50
CA PRO A 73 6.28 -2.49 -9.82
C PRO A 73 5.55 -3.62 -10.53
N ALA A 74 4.30 -3.38 -10.93
CA ALA A 74 3.45 -4.40 -11.53
C ALA A 74 2.69 -3.86 -12.75
N GLU A 75 2.52 -4.72 -13.76
CA GLU A 75 1.91 -4.37 -15.04
C GLU A 75 0.53 -3.72 -14.90
N ALA A 76 0.37 -2.59 -15.58
CA ALA A 76 -0.88 -1.85 -15.69
C ALA A 76 -1.52 -2.09 -17.05
N THR A 77 -2.86 -1.97 -17.12
CA THR A 77 -3.60 -2.10 -18.39
C THR A 77 -3.14 -1.07 -19.44
N LYS A 78 -2.74 0.11 -18.99
CA LYS A 78 -2.08 1.11 -19.84
C LYS A 78 -0.58 0.89 -19.79
N SER A 79 0.04 0.70 -20.95
CA SER A 79 1.50 0.52 -21.05
C SER A 79 2.24 1.70 -20.42
N MET A 80 3.05 1.40 -19.41
CA MET A 80 3.92 2.33 -18.71
C MET A 80 5.24 1.63 -18.39
N LYS A 81 6.32 2.41 -18.33
CA LYS A 81 7.64 1.87 -17.94
C LYS A 81 7.62 1.59 -16.43
N LEU A 82 7.79 0.33 -16.04
CA LEU A 82 7.87 -0.09 -14.64
C LEU A 82 9.26 0.08 -14.02
N GLY A 83 10.30 0.24 -14.85
CA GLY A 83 11.68 0.28 -14.38
C GLY A 83 12.21 -1.11 -14.01
N LYS A 84 13.20 -1.15 -13.12
CA LYS A 84 13.74 -2.40 -12.58
C LYS A 84 12.71 -3.05 -11.65
N GLY A 85 12.66 -4.38 -11.60
CA GLY A 85 11.70 -5.09 -10.74
C GLY A 85 10.28 -5.18 -11.32
N GLY A 86 10.05 -4.71 -12.55
CA GLY A 86 8.74 -4.81 -13.20
C GLY A 86 8.25 -6.25 -13.34
N LEU A 87 7.10 -6.54 -12.73
CA LEU A 87 6.39 -7.80 -12.90
C LEU A 87 5.33 -7.70 -13.98
N PHE A 88 5.33 -8.67 -14.89
CA PHE A 88 4.39 -8.74 -16.02
C PHE A 88 3.65 -10.07 -16.06
N THR A 89 2.42 -10.03 -16.58
CA THR A 89 1.53 -11.19 -16.72
C THR A 89 2.03 -12.22 -17.73
N TRP A 90 2.91 -11.84 -18.66
CA TRP A 90 3.54 -12.77 -19.60
C TRP A 90 4.77 -13.50 -19.02
N MET A 91 5.29 -13.05 -17.87
CA MET A 91 6.45 -13.69 -17.24
C MET A 91 6.06 -15.09 -16.71
N THR A 92 6.99 -16.02 -16.84
CA THR A 92 6.89 -17.34 -16.22
C THR A 92 6.90 -17.23 -14.69
N ASP A 93 6.39 -18.26 -14.01
CA ASP A 93 6.38 -18.30 -12.53
C ASP A 93 7.79 -18.13 -11.94
N LYS A 94 8.81 -18.72 -12.60
CA LYS A 94 10.21 -18.61 -12.19
C LYS A 94 10.75 -17.19 -12.34
N GLU A 95 10.39 -16.50 -13.42
CA GLU A 95 10.81 -15.11 -13.66
C GLU A 95 10.15 -14.15 -12.65
N ILE A 96 8.86 -14.33 -12.37
CA ILE A 96 8.14 -13.56 -11.33
C ILE A 96 8.85 -13.75 -9.99
N LYS A 97 9.06 -15.02 -9.58
CA LYS A 97 9.74 -15.35 -8.33
C LYS A 97 11.14 -14.73 -8.25
N THR A 98 11.98 -14.94 -9.26
CA THR A 98 13.37 -14.44 -9.27
C THR A 98 13.42 -12.91 -9.22
N THR A 99 12.44 -12.24 -9.83
CA THR A 99 12.34 -10.77 -9.80
C THR A 99 11.92 -10.29 -8.43
N LEU A 100 10.88 -10.89 -7.84
CA LEU A 100 10.43 -10.62 -6.47
C LEU A 100 11.54 -10.83 -5.44
N GLU A 101 12.29 -11.93 -5.50
CA GLU A 101 13.38 -12.20 -4.57
C GLU A 101 14.42 -11.06 -4.56
N LYS A 102 14.76 -10.53 -5.74
CA LYS A 102 15.67 -9.38 -5.88
C LYS A 102 15.05 -8.10 -5.36
N ASP A 103 13.78 -7.86 -5.65
CA ASP A 103 13.07 -6.66 -5.21
C ASP A 103 12.97 -6.60 -3.69
N LEU A 104 12.52 -7.69 -3.06
CA LEU A 104 12.38 -7.80 -1.61
C LEU A 104 13.74 -7.65 -0.91
N ALA A 105 14.80 -8.28 -1.44
CA ALA A 105 16.15 -8.15 -0.88
C ALA A 105 16.72 -6.73 -1.00
N SER A 106 16.22 -5.91 -1.94
CA SER A 106 16.71 -4.55 -2.18
C SER A 106 16.15 -3.48 -1.22
N VAL A 107 15.17 -3.84 -0.40
CA VAL A 107 14.55 -2.95 0.59
C VAL A 107 14.64 -3.60 1.97
N PRO A 108 15.58 -3.18 2.85
CA PRO A 108 15.70 -3.76 4.18
C PRO A 108 14.50 -3.39 5.07
N HIS A 109 14.35 -4.12 6.19
CA HIS A 109 13.34 -3.87 7.24
C HIS A 109 11.86 -4.02 6.82
N ILE A 110 11.58 -4.59 5.65
CA ILE A 110 10.22 -4.74 5.15
C ILE A 110 9.37 -5.64 6.07
N LYS A 111 8.16 -5.16 6.38
CA LYS A 111 7.13 -5.90 7.13
C LYS A 111 6.03 -6.44 6.21
N GLY A 112 5.93 -5.88 5.01
CA GLY A 112 4.91 -6.21 4.02
C GLY A 112 5.26 -5.69 2.64
N VAL A 113 4.31 -5.86 1.73
CA VAL A 113 4.42 -5.43 0.34
C VAL A 113 3.14 -4.77 -0.16
N SER A 114 3.26 -3.89 -1.14
CA SER A 114 2.17 -3.33 -1.93
C SER A 114 2.52 -3.37 -3.42
N THR A 115 1.59 -2.97 -4.29
CA THR A 115 1.82 -2.90 -5.75
C THR A 115 1.87 -1.45 -6.23
N HIS A 116 2.90 -1.12 -7.00
CA HIS A 116 2.94 0.10 -7.81
C HIS A 116 2.24 -0.15 -9.14
N MET A 117 1.20 0.63 -9.43
CA MET A 117 0.25 0.36 -10.52
C MET A 117 -0.45 -1.02 -10.36
N GLY A 118 -0.21 -1.97 -11.27
CA GLY A 118 -0.72 -3.33 -11.15
C GLY A 118 -2.13 -3.58 -11.68
N SER A 119 -2.76 -2.65 -12.42
CA SER A 119 -4.15 -2.84 -12.90
C SER A 119 -4.35 -4.02 -13.85
N ALA A 120 -3.31 -4.50 -14.54
CA ALA A 120 -3.37 -5.76 -15.29
C ALA A 120 -2.92 -6.93 -14.40
N PHE A 121 -1.77 -6.78 -13.74
CA PHE A 121 -1.16 -7.86 -12.94
C PHE A 121 -2.07 -8.37 -11.83
N THR A 122 -2.76 -7.47 -11.10
CA THR A 122 -3.64 -7.81 -9.99
C THR A 122 -4.95 -8.49 -10.39
N THR A 123 -5.22 -8.60 -11.69
CA THR A 123 -6.37 -9.32 -12.24
C THR A 123 -5.99 -10.71 -12.76
N ASP A 124 -4.70 -10.98 -12.94
CA ASP A 124 -4.20 -12.26 -13.43
C ASP A 124 -4.08 -13.27 -12.29
N THR A 125 -4.87 -14.34 -12.37
CA THR A 125 -4.94 -15.35 -11.31
C THR A 125 -3.65 -16.14 -11.12
N ARG A 126 -2.93 -16.43 -12.21
CA ARG A 126 -1.66 -17.19 -12.13
C ARG A 126 -0.60 -16.31 -11.51
N ALA A 127 -0.38 -15.12 -12.06
CA ALA A 127 0.65 -14.20 -11.63
C ALA A 127 0.44 -13.78 -10.16
N MET A 128 -0.79 -13.48 -9.76
CA MET A 128 -1.10 -13.15 -8.36
C MET A 128 -0.87 -14.32 -7.40
N LYS A 129 -1.17 -15.56 -7.79
CA LYS A 129 -0.88 -16.72 -6.93
C LYS A 129 0.62 -16.93 -6.73
N VAL A 130 1.42 -16.76 -7.78
CA VAL A 130 2.89 -16.84 -7.69
C VAL A 130 3.41 -15.72 -6.80
N PHE A 131 3.00 -14.47 -7.06
CA PHE A 131 3.36 -13.31 -6.25
C PHE A 131 3.05 -13.55 -4.77
N LEU A 132 1.79 -13.87 -4.45
CA LEU A 132 1.33 -14.06 -3.07
C LEU A 132 1.97 -15.27 -2.39
N ASN A 133 2.34 -16.31 -3.14
CA ASN A 133 3.08 -17.44 -2.58
C ASN A 133 4.45 -16.99 -2.05
N GLU A 134 5.18 -16.17 -2.80
CA GLU A 134 6.48 -15.64 -2.34
C GLU A 134 6.31 -14.71 -1.14
N ILE A 135 5.28 -13.86 -1.13
CA ILE A 135 4.96 -13.02 0.03
C ILE A 135 4.69 -13.86 1.27
N LYS A 136 3.93 -14.95 1.13
CA LYS A 136 3.63 -15.89 2.20
C LYS A 136 4.88 -16.58 2.74
N LEU A 137 5.76 -17.06 1.86
CA LEU A 137 7.00 -17.74 2.23
C LEU A 137 7.93 -16.83 3.05
N GLN A 138 7.93 -15.53 2.76
CA GLN A 138 8.70 -14.53 3.50
C GLN A 138 8.02 -14.06 4.80
N GLY A 139 6.81 -14.53 5.10
CA GLY A 139 6.05 -14.11 6.29
C GLY A 139 5.57 -12.66 6.24
N LEU A 140 5.52 -12.05 5.06
CA LEU A 140 5.15 -10.66 4.83
C LEU A 140 3.62 -10.50 4.73
N PHE A 141 3.10 -9.33 5.11
CA PHE A 141 1.71 -8.98 4.78
C PHE A 141 1.60 -8.40 3.36
N PHE A 142 0.39 -8.45 2.78
CA PHE A 142 0.10 -7.85 1.48
C PHE A 142 -0.96 -6.73 1.60
N LEU A 143 -0.60 -5.52 1.18
CA LEU A 143 -1.53 -4.41 1.00
C LEU A 143 -1.86 -4.25 -0.49
N ASP A 144 -3.11 -4.54 -0.85
CA ASP A 144 -3.60 -4.30 -2.21
C ASP A 144 -3.82 -2.79 -2.42
N SER A 145 -3.01 -2.17 -3.28
CA SER A 145 -3.14 -0.74 -3.62
C SER A 145 -4.48 -0.43 -4.33
N TYR A 146 -5.15 -1.47 -4.84
CA TYR A 146 -6.50 -1.43 -5.40
C TYR A 146 -6.66 -0.35 -6.46
N THR A 147 -5.80 -0.41 -7.49
CA THR A 147 -5.80 0.51 -8.63
C THR A 147 -6.87 0.17 -9.67
N THR A 148 -7.54 -0.98 -9.54
CA THR A 148 -8.63 -1.44 -10.39
C THR A 148 -9.67 -2.16 -9.54
N ALA A 149 -10.96 -2.05 -9.90
CA ALA A 149 -12.05 -2.67 -9.14
C ALA A 149 -12.04 -4.21 -9.26
N GLU A 150 -11.44 -4.70 -10.33
CA GLU A 150 -11.29 -6.08 -10.75
C GLU A 150 -10.12 -6.80 -10.06
N SER A 151 -9.36 -6.11 -9.20
CA SER A 151 -8.25 -6.74 -8.47
C SER A 151 -8.76 -7.93 -7.67
N ILE A 152 -8.10 -9.08 -7.87
CA ILE A 152 -8.33 -10.29 -7.09
C ILE A 152 -7.37 -10.39 -5.89
N GLY A 153 -6.44 -9.44 -5.74
CA GLY A 153 -5.35 -9.48 -4.77
C GLY A 153 -5.81 -9.70 -3.34
N LEU A 154 -6.70 -8.84 -2.84
CA LEU A 154 -7.25 -8.98 -1.48
C LEU A 154 -7.94 -10.34 -1.25
N LYS A 155 -8.74 -10.81 -2.22
CA LYS A 155 -9.50 -12.06 -2.09
C LYS A 155 -8.54 -13.25 -2.05
N THR A 156 -7.64 -13.35 -3.02
CA THR A 156 -6.68 -14.45 -3.12
C THR A 156 -5.72 -14.48 -1.93
N ALA A 157 -5.26 -13.33 -1.44
CA ALA A 157 -4.41 -13.26 -0.26
C ALA A 157 -5.12 -13.79 1.00
N LYS A 158 -6.41 -13.46 1.19
CA LYS A 158 -7.22 -14.02 2.28
C LYS A 158 -7.38 -15.53 2.16
N GLU A 159 -7.70 -16.05 0.97
CA GLU A 159 -7.83 -17.49 0.71
C GLU A 159 -6.52 -18.25 0.98
N MET A 160 -5.38 -17.61 0.74
CA MET A 160 -4.06 -18.18 1.02
C MET A 160 -3.61 -18.03 2.48
N GLY A 161 -4.40 -17.38 3.33
CA GLY A 161 -4.08 -17.16 4.75
C GLY A 161 -3.01 -16.10 5.00
N ILE A 162 -2.82 -15.16 4.06
CA ILE A 162 -1.85 -14.07 4.17
C ILE A 162 -2.53 -12.91 4.92
N LYS A 163 -1.81 -12.26 5.84
CA LYS A 163 -2.29 -11.02 6.45
C LYS A 163 -2.43 -9.97 5.35
N THR A 164 -3.62 -9.44 5.15
CA THR A 164 -3.88 -8.56 4.02
C THR A 164 -5.00 -7.58 4.28
N ASP A 165 -4.91 -6.44 3.61
CA ASP A 165 -6.00 -5.49 3.45
C ASP A 165 -5.83 -4.75 2.12
N ARG A 166 -6.70 -3.78 1.84
CA ARG A 166 -6.60 -2.89 0.69
C ARG A 166 -6.60 -1.43 1.09
N ARG A 167 -6.14 -0.58 0.18
CA ARG A 167 -6.36 0.87 0.25
C ARG A 167 -7.86 1.19 0.31
N HIS A 168 -8.25 2.04 1.25
CA HIS A 168 -9.61 2.59 1.35
C HIS A 168 -9.71 3.97 0.67
N VAL A 169 -8.68 4.79 0.86
CA VAL A 169 -8.59 6.15 0.34
C VAL A 169 -7.30 6.37 -0.40
N PHE A 170 -7.38 7.01 -1.56
CA PHE A 170 -6.21 7.54 -2.26
C PHE A 170 -6.21 9.04 -2.01
N LEU A 171 -5.40 9.49 -1.05
CA LEU A 171 -5.49 10.82 -0.47
C LEU A 171 -5.24 11.92 -1.52
N ASP A 172 -4.36 11.64 -2.47
CA ASP A 172 -3.88 12.64 -3.41
C ASP A 172 -4.06 12.25 -4.87
N ASN A 173 -5.11 11.48 -5.19
CA ASN A 173 -5.42 11.10 -6.58
C ASN A 173 -5.51 12.35 -7.47
N SER A 174 -6.04 13.44 -6.91
CA SER A 174 -5.84 14.79 -7.41
C SER A 174 -4.86 15.55 -6.51
N ASN A 175 -3.85 16.19 -7.11
CA ASN A 175 -2.90 17.05 -6.38
C ASN A 175 -3.50 18.43 -5.99
N LYS A 176 -4.84 18.61 -6.03
CA LYS A 176 -5.50 19.86 -5.65
C LYS A 176 -5.74 19.88 -4.13
N PRO A 177 -5.37 20.95 -3.39
CA PRO A 177 -5.53 20.98 -1.93
C PRO A 177 -6.95 20.69 -1.43
N ALA A 178 -7.97 21.23 -2.11
CA ALA A 178 -9.37 20.98 -1.77
C ALA A 178 -9.77 19.49 -1.92
N MET A 179 -9.22 18.80 -2.91
CA MET A 179 -9.49 17.37 -3.13
C MET A 179 -8.78 16.52 -2.08
N ILE A 180 -7.54 16.87 -1.72
CA ILE A 180 -6.80 16.20 -0.64
C ILE A 180 -7.56 16.29 0.68
N LYS A 181 -8.06 17.49 1.01
CA LYS A 181 -8.89 17.69 2.20
C LYS A 181 -10.17 16.85 2.18
N ALA A 182 -10.87 16.81 1.04
CA ALA A 182 -12.08 16.01 0.90
C ALA A 182 -11.82 14.49 1.06
N GLU A 183 -10.71 13.98 0.50
CA GLU A 183 -10.31 12.58 0.68
C GLU A 183 -9.91 12.29 2.13
N TRP A 184 -9.28 13.24 2.83
CA TRP A 184 -9.01 13.12 4.27
C TRP A 184 -10.31 13.04 5.09
N GLU A 185 -11.28 13.91 4.85
CA GLU A 185 -12.59 13.86 5.52
C GLU A 185 -13.30 12.52 5.25
N ARG A 186 -13.21 12.00 4.02
CA ARG A 186 -13.71 10.68 3.65
C ARG A 186 -13.00 9.56 4.40
N LEU A 187 -11.68 9.64 4.57
CA LEU A 187 -10.88 8.69 5.34
C LEU A 187 -11.33 8.64 6.80
N ILE A 188 -11.50 9.80 7.43
CA ILE A 188 -11.97 9.90 8.83
C ILE A 188 -13.39 9.34 8.97
N LYS A 189 -14.28 9.64 8.03
CA LYS A 189 -15.64 9.06 8.02
C LYS A 189 -15.59 7.53 7.96
N LEU A 190 -14.80 6.97 7.04
CA LEU A 190 -14.64 5.51 6.93
C LEU A 190 -14.07 4.91 8.22
N ALA A 191 -13.04 5.54 8.81
CA ALA A 191 -12.47 5.07 10.07
C ALA A 191 -13.52 5.05 11.19
N ASN A 192 -14.34 6.09 11.32
CA ASN A 192 -15.43 6.14 12.29
C ASN A 192 -16.47 5.03 12.07
N GLU A 193 -16.83 4.74 10.83
CA GLU A 193 -17.84 3.73 10.48
C GLU A 193 -17.35 2.30 10.71
N GLN A 194 -16.13 1.98 10.28
CA GLN A 194 -15.60 0.62 10.28
C GLN A 194 -14.46 0.38 11.28
N GLY A 195 -14.16 1.34 12.15
CA GLY A 195 -13.16 1.30 13.22
C GLY A 195 -11.71 1.55 12.78
N TYR A 196 -11.41 1.48 11.48
CA TYR A 196 -10.13 1.88 10.93
C TYR A 196 -10.24 2.23 9.44
N ALA A 197 -9.27 2.96 8.91
CA ALA A 197 -9.14 3.15 7.46
C ALA A 197 -7.67 3.29 7.04
N ILE A 198 -7.41 3.00 5.76
CA ILE A 198 -6.07 2.99 5.17
C ILE A 198 -6.04 3.99 4.02
N ALA A 199 -5.18 5.00 4.13
CA ALA A 199 -4.90 5.96 3.07
C ALA A 199 -3.54 5.69 2.43
N ILE A 200 -3.50 5.78 1.10
CA ILE A 200 -2.26 5.89 0.33
C ILE A 200 -2.14 7.33 -0.17
N ALA A 201 -0.95 7.91 -0.04
CA ALA A 201 -0.56 9.20 -0.60
C ALA A 201 0.82 9.10 -1.26
N HIS A 202 1.23 10.15 -1.96
CA HIS A 202 2.52 10.27 -2.62
C HIS A 202 3.25 11.51 -2.07
N PRO A 203 4.58 11.58 -2.18
CA PRO A 203 5.35 12.73 -1.70
C PRO A 203 5.23 13.95 -2.65
N ARG A 204 4.00 14.34 -2.98
CA ARG A 204 3.68 15.53 -3.80
C ARG A 204 3.68 16.76 -2.91
N LYS A 205 3.95 17.92 -3.52
CA LYS A 205 4.00 19.22 -2.81
C LYS A 205 2.78 19.46 -1.92
N ASN A 206 1.57 19.27 -2.45
CA ASN A 206 0.34 19.57 -1.71
C ASN A 206 -0.02 18.46 -0.70
N SER A 207 0.35 17.21 -0.98
CA SER A 207 0.20 16.10 -0.01
C SER A 207 1.08 16.35 1.21
N LEU A 208 2.36 16.67 1.00
CA LEU A 208 3.31 16.98 2.08
C LEU A 208 2.88 18.21 2.89
N ALA A 209 2.45 19.27 2.21
CA ALA A 209 1.97 20.48 2.88
C ALA A 209 0.69 20.24 3.71
N PHE A 210 -0.19 19.35 3.25
CA PHE A 210 -1.37 18.96 4.02
C PHE A 210 -0.99 18.11 5.24
N LEU A 211 -0.13 17.12 5.04
CA LEU A 211 0.29 16.17 6.08
C LEU A 211 1.15 16.81 7.17
N SER A 212 1.90 17.87 6.86
CA SER A 212 2.71 18.60 7.83
C SER A 212 1.90 19.43 8.83
N CYS A 213 0.59 19.57 8.60
CA CYS A 213 -0.32 20.36 9.41
C CYS A 213 -1.34 19.49 10.18
N LEU A 214 -1.17 18.17 10.17
CA LEU A 214 -2.04 17.23 10.88
C LEU A 214 -1.84 17.28 12.40
#